data_AF-A0AAD6NH88-F1
#
_entry.id   AF-A0AAD6NH88-F1
#
_cell.length_a   1.000
_cell.length_b   1.000
_cell.length_c   1.000
_cell.angle_alpha   90.00
_cell.angle_beta   90.00
_cell.angle_gamma   90.00
#
_symmetry.space_group_name_H-M   'P 1'
#
loop_
_entity.id
_entity.type
_entity.pdbx_description
1 polymer ?
#
loop_
_entity_poly.entity_id
_entity_poly.type
_entity_poly.pdbx_seq_one_letter_code
_entity_poly.pdbx_strand_id
1 'polypeptide(L)'
;MLERMSYPRECFLGKRRQSRIKALAKYFHRKRGLAERPRQLRRRLDASTEESSCTAEEASGCRLVDGMLALAMTISKAQTDLRAEPRLARTATASQTGVFLLDASRHTPDSCWVILYGRVYDVTDFLPSHPGGSKIILQLAGRDATEDYDPIHPRGTLESALPASANLGPIDEATIVKPAVATAAVQPNADAADAPLDTLLNLTDFEYAARSKLSEKAWAYYFSGADDLRSKELNQTAYTQILFRPRVFVDVTRCDLSTSLLGIPAASPLYVAPAAMARLGHPSGERGIAIACGRKGILQVVSNNASMTVEEIVDSPVTPAQAWGFQLYVQDQRDKSLAMLRRVEATGRYKFVVLTLDAPVPGKRELDERAKNAGNLTLTSSVGTGTGAVATGGLGKALFVGTAADLTWKDTLPWLRAATKLPIILKGVQTWEDAKLASEHAGVVGVVVSNHGGRGLDTAPPAVYTLLEMRRYCPQVFQKIEVWVDGGIKRGTDVVKGIGRAALFGLSVGGSEGVERVIDILHEEMATCIRLLGARSISELGMHYINARALDPLLWRPEDDILAYRATAKL
;
A
#
# COMPACT_ATOMS: atom_id res chain seq x y z
N MET A 1 -8.95 -65.87 -19.16
CA MET A 1 -8.07 -66.96 -19.58
C MET A 1 -7.25 -66.41 -20.75
N LEU A 2 -5.92 -66.33 -20.60
CA LEU A 2 -4.92 -65.83 -21.57
C LEU A 2 -5.00 -64.30 -21.83
N GLU A 3 -3.91 -63.52 -21.98
CA GLU A 3 -2.53 -63.85 -22.32
C GLU A 3 -1.58 -62.69 -21.92
N ARG A 4 -0.34 -63.05 -21.54
CA ARG A 4 0.78 -62.12 -21.30
C ARG A 4 1.48 -61.84 -22.62
N MET A 5 1.81 -60.57 -22.91
CA MET A 5 2.97 -60.23 -23.75
C MET A 5 3.77 -59.08 -23.15
N SER A 6 5.03 -59.39 -22.89
CA SER A 6 6.10 -58.53 -22.39
C SER A 6 6.57 -57.54 -23.46
N TYR A 7 6.97 -56.33 -23.06
CA TYR A 7 7.78 -55.43 -23.88
C TYR A 7 9.10 -55.08 -23.18
N PRO A 8 10.22 -54.97 -23.93
CA PRO A 8 11.56 -54.85 -23.36
C PRO A 8 11.91 -53.41 -22.96
N ARG A 9 12.68 -53.29 -21.88
CA ARG A 9 13.36 -52.06 -21.46
C ARG A 9 14.64 -51.90 -22.29
N GLU A 10 14.70 -50.89 -23.15
CA GLU A 10 15.99 -50.37 -23.62
C GLU A 10 16.08 -48.83 -23.59
N CYS A 11 17.28 -48.43 -23.16
CA CYS A 11 17.79 -47.13 -22.78
C CYS A 11 17.80 -46.10 -23.93
N PHE A 12 17.04 -45.01 -23.82
CA PHE A 12 17.13 -43.86 -24.76
C PHE A 12 16.98 -42.50 -24.06
N LEU A 13 17.73 -42.24 -22.99
CA LEU A 13 17.72 -40.92 -22.31
C LEU A 13 19.10 -40.28 -22.07
N GLY A 14 20.18 -40.88 -22.59
CA GLY A 14 21.55 -40.39 -22.34
C GLY A 14 22.07 -39.28 -23.28
N LYS A 15 21.52 -39.09 -24.48
CA LYS A 15 22.17 -38.25 -25.52
C LYS A 15 21.53 -36.88 -25.81
N ARG A 16 20.33 -36.58 -25.31
CA ARG A 16 19.66 -35.26 -25.55
C ARG A 16 19.93 -34.19 -24.49
N ARG A 17 20.55 -34.53 -23.34
CA ARG A 17 20.83 -33.57 -22.25
C ARG A 17 22.17 -32.85 -22.39
N GLN A 18 23.19 -33.49 -22.97
CA GLN A 18 24.52 -32.85 -23.15
C GLN A 18 24.57 -31.84 -24.31
N SER A 19 23.71 -31.95 -25.32
CA SER A 19 23.68 -31.02 -26.45
C SER A 19 23.06 -29.66 -26.11
N ARG A 20 22.13 -29.59 -25.13
CA ARG A 20 21.52 -28.32 -24.69
C ARG A 20 22.42 -27.50 -23.74
N ILE A 21 23.26 -28.15 -22.95
CA ILE A 21 24.20 -27.47 -22.04
C ILE A 21 25.33 -26.78 -22.83
N LYS A 22 25.82 -27.40 -23.92
CA LYS A 22 26.81 -26.77 -24.82
C LYS A 22 26.23 -25.60 -25.65
N ALA A 23 24.93 -25.59 -25.92
CA ALA A 23 24.27 -24.49 -26.62
C ALA A 23 24.08 -23.23 -25.75
N LEU A 24 23.79 -23.40 -24.45
CA LEU A 24 23.70 -22.28 -23.51
C LEU A 24 25.07 -21.64 -23.21
N ALA A 25 26.14 -22.43 -23.08
CA ALA A 25 27.49 -21.90 -22.87
C ALA A 25 27.99 -21.04 -24.06
N LYS A 26 27.63 -21.40 -25.30
CA LYS A 26 27.95 -20.61 -26.50
C LYS A 26 27.14 -19.32 -26.62
N TYR A 27 25.94 -19.25 -26.04
CA TYR A 27 25.12 -18.04 -26.02
C TYR A 27 25.67 -17.00 -25.02
N PHE A 28 26.14 -17.44 -23.85
CA PHE A 28 26.71 -16.53 -22.83
C PHE A 28 28.11 -16.01 -23.16
N HIS A 29 28.89 -16.70 -24.01
CA HIS A 29 30.18 -16.19 -24.48
C HIS A 29 30.09 -15.16 -25.62
N ARG A 30 28.94 -15.04 -26.29
CA ARG A 30 28.76 -14.12 -27.44
C ARG A 30 28.24 -12.72 -27.08
N LYS A 31 27.93 -12.44 -25.81
CA LYS A 31 27.44 -11.12 -25.34
C LYS A 31 28.37 -10.38 -24.37
N ARG A 32 29.61 -10.82 -24.19
CA ARG A 32 30.64 -10.16 -23.36
C ARG A 32 31.80 -9.53 -24.14
N GLY A 33 31.59 -9.19 -25.41
CA GLY A 33 32.56 -8.44 -26.20
C GLY A 33 31.91 -7.21 -26.81
N LEU A 34 31.93 -6.09 -26.08
CA LEU A 34 31.77 -4.71 -26.58
C LEU A 34 31.93 -3.75 -25.40
N ALA A 35 33.18 -3.47 -25.01
CA ALA A 35 33.60 -2.28 -24.28
C ALA A 35 35.15 -2.21 -24.29
N GLU A 36 35.74 -1.96 -25.46
CA GLU A 36 37.12 -1.47 -25.52
C GLU A 36 37.11 0.07 -25.45
N ARG A 37 37.86 0.60 -24.49
CA ARG A 37 38.28 2.02 -24.42
C ARG A 37 39.52 2.22 -25.30
N PRO A 38 39.75 3.41 -25.87
CA PRO A 38 41.10 3.86 -26.20
C PRO A 38 41.70 4.71 -25.08
N ARG A 39 42.93 4.37 -24.67
CA ARG A 39 43.85 5.23 -23.91
C ARG A 39 44.63 6.14 -24.87
N GLN A 40 44.88 7.38 -24.46
CA GLN A 40 46.06 8.25 -24.69
C GLN A 40 45.76 9.55 -23.90
N LEU A 41 46.64 10.22 -23.11
CA LEU A 41 48.08 10.45 -23.19
C LEU A 41 48.62 11.01 -21.83
N ARG A 42 49.81 10.52 -21.40
CA ARG A 42 50.95 11.17 -20.66
C ARG A 42 50.71 12.00 -19.37
N ARG A 43 51.22 11.55 -18.20
CA ARG A 43 52.57 11.74 -17.58
C ARG A 43 52.70 12.99 -16.68
N ARG A 44 53.00 12.78 -15.39
CA ARG A 44 54.23 13.12 -14.63
C ARG A 44 53.95 12.89 -13.11
N LEU A 45 54.68 11.96 -12.47
CA LEU A 45 55.79 12.17 -11.50
C LEU A 45 55.30 12.89 -10.23
N ASP A 46 55.60 12.53 -8.99
CA ASP A 46 56.38 11.50 -8.30
C ASP A 46 56.08 11.74 -6.79
N ALA A 47 55.81 10.73 -5.97
CA ALA A 47 56.75 10.05 -5.07
C ALA A 47 56.72 10.54 -3.60
N SER A 48 57.22 9.68 -2.71
CA SER A 48 57.19 9.64 -1.22
C SER A 48 55.84 9.16 -0.66
N THR A 49 55.60 7.91 -0.22
CA THR A 49 56.35 6.97 0.62
C THR A 49 57.02 7.62 1.83
N GLU A 50 56.49 7.35 3.03
CA GLU A 50 57.19 6.52 4.00
C GLU A 50 56.27 6.04 5.13
N GLU A 51 56.47 4.78 5.48
CA GLU A 51 55.92 4.04 6.61
C GLU A 51 56.54 4.52 7.92
N SER A 52 55.84 4.32 9.04
CA SER A 52 56.47 3.72 10.22
C SER A 52 55.42 3.33 11.26
N SER A 53 55.58 2.10 11.72
CA SER A 53 54.88 1.47 12.83
C SER A 53 55.76 1.55 14.09
N CYS A 54 55.18 1.60 15.28
CA CYS A 54 55.75 0.98 16.50
C CYS A 54 54.76 1.03 17.69
N THR A 55 54.32 -0.18 18.07
CA THR A 55 54.16 -0.85 19.39
C THR A 55 53.93 -0.13 20.73
N ALA A 56 53.40 -0.95 21.66
CA ALA A 56 52.72 -0.71 22.95
C ALA A 56 53.63 -0.70 24.22
N GLU A 57 52.95 -0.75 25.39
CA GLU A 57 53.43 -0.96 26.79
C GLU A 57 53.89 0.30 27.55
N GLU A 58 53.70 0.57 28.85
CA GLU A 58 53.32 -0.17 30.08
C GLU A 58 52.99 0.88 31.18
N ALA A 59 51.94 0.78 32.01
CA ALA A 59 51.82 0.20 33.37
C ALA A 59 52.10 1.10 34.62
N SER A 60 51.08 1.11 35.51
CA SER A 60 51.09 1.03 36.99
C SER A 60 51.62 2.14 37.93
N GLY A 61 50.79 2.46 38.94
CA GLY A 61 51.23 2.42 40.34
C GLY A 61 50.64 3.43 41.35
N CYS A 62 49.71 2.96 42.21
CA CYS A 62 49.51 3.29 43.65
C CYS A 62 49.14 4.73 44.09
N ARG A 63 48.34 5.02 45.12
CA ARG A 63 47.42 4.34 46.07
C ARG A 63 46.93 5.46 47.03
N LEU A 64 45.72 5.31 47.60
CA LEU A 64 45.25 5.91 48.89
C LEU A 64 45.02 7.44 48.86
N VAL A 65 43.94 8.04 49.38
CA VAL A 65 43.06 7.66 50.51
C VAL A 65 41.73 8.42 50.37
N ASP A 66 40.68 7.78 50.88
CA ASP A 66 39.34 8.30 51.11
C ASP A 66 39.29 9.65 51.84
N GLY A 67 38.38 10.53 51.39
CA GLY A 67 37.97 11.71 52.15
C GLY A 67 37.39 12.79 51.26
N MET A 68 36.04 12.89 51.26
CA MET A 68 35.20 14.04 50.85
C MET A 68 34.04 13.71 49.89
N LEU A 69 33.47 12.51 49.99
CA LEU A 69 32.11 12.22 49.55
C LEU A 69 31.09 12.52 50.66
N ALA A 70 30.99 13.77 51.13
CA ALA A 70 29.92 14.20 52.05
C ALA A 70 29.83 15.73 52.24
N LEU A 71 29.92 16.57 51.19
CA LEU A 71 29.54 17.99 51.31
C LEU A 71 29.27 18.70 49.96
N ALA A 72 28.63 18.01 49.00
CA ALA A 72 28.22 18.64 47.73
C ALA A 72 26.83 18.14 47.23
N MET A 73 26.02 17.57 48.12
CA MET A 73 24.65 17.11 47.81
C MET A 73 23.57 17.70 48.73
N THR A 74 23.84 18.84 49.37
CA THR A 74 22.83 19.54 50.20
C THR A 74 22.72 21.05 49.91
N ILE A 75 23.30 21.51 48.79
CA ILE A 75 23.05 22.85 48.22
C ILE A 75 22.79 22.71 46.72
N SER A 76 21.78 21.92 46.35
CA SER A 76 21.14 21.97 45.03
C SER A 76 19.71 21.43 45.07
N LYS A 77 19.07 21.48 46.25
CA LYS A 77 17.69 21.02 46.47
C LYS A 77 16.84 22.00 47.29
N ALA A 78 17.34 23.24 47.49
CA ALA A 78 16.65 24.30 48.24
C ALA A 78 16.63 25.64 47.49
N GLN A 79 16.69 25.62 46.16
CA GLN A 79 16.57 26.81 45.30
C GLN A 79 15.62 26.60 44.10
N THR A 80 14.71 25.63 44.20
CA THR A 80 13.74 25.31 43.14
C THR A 80 12.27 25.31 43.57
N ASP A 81 11.93 25.95 44.70
CA ASP A 81 10.51 26.05 45.15
C ASP A 81 9.97 27.49 45.31
N LEU A 82 10.66 28.51 44.79
CA LEU A 82 10.12 29.88 44.73
C LEU A 82 10.46 30.52 43.39
N ARG A 83 9.70 30.16 42.35
CA ARG A 83 9.38 30.96 41.14
C ARG A 83 8.41 30.17 40.26
N ALA A 84 7.21 29.93 40.77
CA ALA A 84 6.04 29.73 39.92
C ALA A 84 5.56 31.11 39.45
N GLU A 85 6.27 31.68 38.49
CA GLU A 85 5.77 32.80 37.68
C GLU A 85 4.92 32.21 36.54
N PRO A 86 3.78 32.80 36.18
CA PRO A 86 2.96 32.31 35.08
C PRO A 86 3.77 32.40 33.79
N ARG A 87 3.76 31.34 32.98
CA ARG A 87 4.36 31.35 31.62
C ARG A 87 3.77 32.55 30.87
N LEU A 88 4.58 33.60 30.73
CA LEU A 88 4.22 34.85 30.05
C LEU A 88 3.65 34.57 28.66
N ALA A 89 2.62 35.35 28.33
CA ALA A 89 1.88 35.35 27.09
C ALA A 89 2.74 35.11 25.84
N ARG A 90 2.47 33.98 25.16
CA ARG A 90 2.84 33.78 23.76
C ARG A 90 1.96 34.68 22.91
N THR A 91 2.47 35.86 22.58
CA THR A 91 1.70 36.89 21.90
C THR A 91 1.51 36.56 20.42
N ALA A 92 0.37 35.93 20.11
CA ALA A 92 -0.50 36.54 19.11
C ALA A 92 -1.29 37.65 19.81
N THR A 93 -1.30 38.84 19.22
CA THR A 93 -2.23 39.89 19.66
C THR A 93 -3.60 39.51 19.13
N ALA A 94 -4.47 39.00 20.00
CA ALA A 94 -5.89 38.95 19.71
C ALA A 94 -6.36 40.38 19.45
N SER A 95 -6.89 40.64 18.26
CA SER A 95 -7.64 41.86 17.99
C SER A 95 -8.83 41.96 18.96
N GLN A 96 -9.30 43.17 19.27
CA GLN A 96 -10.54 43.40 20.04
C GLN A 96 -11.78 42.70 19.42
N THR A 97 -11.66 42.16 18.20
CA THR A 97 -12.67 41.38 17.47
C THR A 97 -12.55 39.86 17.59
N GLY A 98 -11.60 39.31 18.37
CA GLY A 98 -11.42 37.85 18.52
C GLY A 98 -10.72 37.17 17.34
N VAL A 99 -10.06 37.95 16.49
CA VAL A 99 -9.33 37.49 15.31
C VAL A 99 -7.82 37.50 15.61
N PHE A 100 -7.14 36.41 15.29
CA PHE A 100 -5.71 36.22 15.52
C PHE A 100 -4.87 36.76 14.36
N LEU A 101 -3.69 37.29 14.68
CA LEU A 101 -2.62 37.62 13.73
C LEU A 101 -1.49 36.60 13.92
N LEU A 102 -1.09 35.92 12.83
CA LEU A 102 -0.06 34.89 12.89
C LEU A 102 1.27 35.41 12.33
N ASP A 103 2.29 35.48 13.17
CA ASP A 103 3.66 35.82 12.74
C ASP A 103 4.44 34.54 12.43
N ALA A 104 4.52 34.21 11.14
CA ALA A 104 5.19 33.00 10.63
C ALA A 104 6.66 32.88 11.07
N SER A 105 7.32 33.98 11.47
CA SER A 105 8.72 33.99 11.87
C SER A 105 8.99 33.50 13.30
N ARG A 106 7.93 33.22 14.09
CA ARG A 106 8.04 32.92 15.53
C ARG A 106 7.81 31.45 15.90
N HIS A 107 7.71 30.55 14.93
CA HIS A 107 7.36 29.16 15.21
C HIS A 107 8.58 28.25 15.30
N THR A 108 8.68 27.51 16.42
CA THR A 108 9.74 26.56 16.74
C THR A 108 9.11 25.23 17.18
N PRO A 109 9.88 24.14 17.38
CA PRO A 109 9.37 22.91 17.99
C PRO A 109 8.68 23.12 19.34
N ASP A 110 9.07 24.16 20.08
CA ASP A 110 8.46 24.49 21.36
C ASP A 110 7.22 25.38 21.20
N SER A 111 6.96 25.95 20.02
CA SER A 111 5.85 26.90 19.75
C SER A 111 5.35 26.76 18.31
N CYS A 112 4.62 25.69 18.02
CA CYS A 112 4.23 25.31 16.66
C CYS A 112 2.72 25.50 16.43
N TRP A 113 2.36 26.54 15.69
CA TRP A 113 0.96 26.79 15.30
C TRP A 113 0.80 26.64 13.79
N VAL A 114 -0.39 26.21 13.36
CA VAL A 114 -0.75 26.06 11.95
C VAL A 114 -2.13 26.67 11.70
N ILE A 115 -2.37 27.16 10.49
CA ILE A 115 -3.70 27.59 10.07
C ILE A 115 -4.33 26.44 9.28
N LEU A 116 -5.55 26.05 9.67
CA LEU A 116 -6.35 25.02 9.00
C LEU A 116 -7.78 25.53 8.86
N TYR A 117 -8.29 25.59 7.63
CA TYR A 117 -9.64 26.05 7.32
C TYR A 117 -9.95 27.44 7.93
N GLY A 118 -9.01 28.38 7.81
CA GLY A 118 -9.16 29.76 8.32
C GLY A 118 -9.11 29.90 9.85
N ARG A 119 -8.66 28.86 10.57
CA ARG A 119 -8.50 28.87 12.02
C ARG A 119 -7.07 28.54 12.45
N VAL A 120 -6.61 29.17 13.52
CA VAL A 120 -5.30 28.93 14.12
C VAL A 120 -5.38 27.80 15.14
N TYR A 121 -4.51 26.81 15.00
CA TYR A 121 -4.37 25.70 15.93
C TYR A 121 -2.98 25.68 16.56
N ASP A 122 -2.90 25.61 17.89
CA ASP A 122 -1.68 25.26 18.62
C ASP A 122 -1.51 23.75 18.63
N VAL A 123 -0.55 23.26 17.86
CA VAL A 123 -0.25 21.82 17.73
C VAL A 123 1.06 21.44 18.42
N THR A 124 1.63 22.34 19.25
CA THR A 124 2.92 22.15 19.93
C THR A 124 2.96 20.83 20.70
N ASP A 125 1.99 20.62 21.59
CA ASP A 125 1.95 19.42 22.46
C ASP A 125 1.59 18.15 21.67
N PHE A 126 1.02 18.31 20.47
CA PHE A 126 0.65 17.19 19.59
C PHE A 126 1.81 16.71 18.70
N LEU A 127 2.83 17.54 18.49
CA LEU A 127 4.01 17.21 17.66
C LEU A 127 4.61 15.81 17.94
N PRO A 128 4.93 15.42 19.20
CA PRO A 128 5.54 14.11 19.46
C PRO A 128 4.60 12.94 19.22
N SER A 129 3.28 13.17 19.24
CA SER A 129 2.25 12.14 19.03
C SER A 129 1.73 12.05 17.60
N HIS A 130 2.13 12.94 16.71
CA HIS A 130 1.63 12.96 15.34
C HIS A 130 2.08 11.70 14.56
N PRO A 131 1.15 10.89 14.00
CA PRO A 131 1.49 9.66 13.27
C PRO A 131 2.40 9.86 12.05
N GLY A 132 2.30 11.00 11.37
CA GLY A 132 3.20 11.38 10.26
C GLY A 132 4.59 11.85 10.68
N GLY A 133 4.85 11.91 12.00
CA GLY A 133 6.04 12.50 12.63
C GLY A 133 5.93 14.01 12.82
N SER A 134 6.65 14.56 13.80
CA SER A 134 6.63 16.01 14.12
C SER A 134 7.16 16.90 12.98
N LYS A 135 8.12 16.40 12.21
CA LYS A 135 8.82 17.18 11.16
C LYS A 135 7.89 17.72 10.06
N ILE A 136 6.87 16.97 9.67
CA ILE A 136 5.94 17.40 8.61
C ILE A 136 5.08 18.58 9.06
N ILE A 137 4.71 18.63 10.35
CA ILE A 137 3.96 19.74 10.92
C ILE A 137 4.88 20.96 11.07
N LEU A 138 6.12 20.75 11.54
CA LEU A 138 7.09 21.84 11.73
C LEU A 138 7.43 22.58 10.43
N GLN A 139 7.38 21.91 9.27
CA GLN A 139 7.57 22.54 7.96
C GLN A 139 6.44 23.50 7.59
N LEU A 140 5.26 23.29 8.16
CA LEU A 140 4.05 24.08 7.92
C LEU A 140 3.78 25.06 9.07
N ALA A 141 4.64 25.08 10.08
CA ALA A 141 4.50 25.95 11.23
C ALA A 141 4.48 27.41 10.78
N GLY A 142 3.51 28.17 11.28
CA GLY A 142 3.32 29.57 10.91
C GLY A 142 2.61 29.81 9.59
N ARG A 143 2.04 28.79 8.94
CA ARG A 143 1.45 28.91 7.60
C ARG A 143 0.04 28.34 7.52
N ASP A 144 -0.65 28.69 6.44
CA ASP A 144 -1.85 27.97 6.01
C ASP A 144 -1.45 26.61 5.45
N ALA A 145 -1.80 25.58 6.22
CA ALA A 145 -1.51 24.18 5.97
C ALA A 145 -2.75 23.44 5.43
N THR A 146 -3.83 24.16 5.09
CA THR A 146 -5.11 23.54 4.71
C THR A 146 -4.95 22.62 3.50
N GLU A 147 -4.23 23.06 2.47
CA GLU A 147 -4.00 22.27 1.24
C GLU A 147 -3.11 21.04 1.47
N ASP A 148 -2.22 21.08 2.46
CA ASP A 148 -1.38 19.95 2.85
C ASP A 148 -2.12 18.95 3.75
N TYR A 149 -3.08 19.44 4.55
CA TYR A 149 -3.80 18.68 5.57
C TYR A 149 -5.08 18.02 5.06
N ASP A 150 -5.93 18.76 4.33
CA ASP A 150 -7.28 18.35 3.93
C ASP A 150 -7.30 17.06 3.08
N PRO A 151 -6.41 16.84 2.10
CA PRO A 151 -6.45 15.63 1.27
C PRO A 151 -6.06 14.35 2.02
N ILE A 152 -5.45 14.47 3.20
CA ILE A 152 -4.85 13.35 3.92
C ILE A 152 -5.48 13.04 5.28
N HIS A 153 -6.40 13.87 5.76
CA HIS A 153 -7.12 13.64 7.02
C HIS A 153 -8.63 13.64 6.80
N PRO A 154 -9.37 12.67 7.38
CA PRO A 154 -10.82 12.73 7.44
C PRO A 154 -11.31 14.01 8.13
N ARG A 155 -12.50 14.48 7.75
CA ARG A 155 -13.17 15.57 8.48
C ARG A 155 -13.44 15.13 9.93
N GLY A 156 -13.36 16.06 10.88
CA GLY A 156 -13.49 15.74 12.32
C GLY A 156 -12.19 15.27 13.00
N THR A 157 -11.09 15.11 12.25
CA THR A 157 -9.81 14.63 12.82
C THR A 157 -9.22 15.63 13.82
N LEU A 158 -9.36 16.94 13.58
CA LEU A 158 -8.82 17.95 14.51
C LEU A 158 -9.54 17.92 15.85
N GLU A 159 -10.87 17.83 15.80
CA GLU A 159 -11.76 17.83 16.96
C GLU A 159 -11.61 16.58 17.83
N SER A 160 -11.20 15.46 17.21
CA SER A 160 -10.95 14.20 17.92
C SER A 160 -9.51 14.04 18.38
N ALA A 161 -8.53 14.62 17.67
CA ALA A 161 -7.11 14.48 17.98
C ALA A 161 -6.55 15.57 18.90
N LEU A 162 -7.17 16.76 18.92
CA LEU A 162 -6.70 17.90 19.69
C LEU A 162 -7.71 18.30 20.78
N PRO A 163 -7.26 18.77 21.95
CA PRO A 163 -8.17 19.35 22.93
C PRO A 163 -8.81 20.63 22.37
N ALA A 164 -10.02 20.98 22.82
CA ALA A 164 -10.71 22.18 22.35
C ALA A 164 -9.88 23.47 22.53
N SER A 165 -9.02 23.50 23.56
CA SER A 165 -8.10 24.61 23.83
C SER A 165 -7.00 24.80 22.78
N ALA A 166 -6.73 23.79 21.95
CA ALA A 166 -5.77 23.90 20.85
C ALA A 166 -6.30 24.78 19.71
N ASN A 167 -7.61 24.93 19.56
CA ASN A 167 -8.21 25.81 18.57
C ASN A 167 -8.24 27.24 19.12
N LEU A 168 -7.27 28.06 18.72
CA LEU A 168 -7.10 29.40 19.27
C LEU A 168 -8.19 30.34 18.76
N GLY A 169 -8.62 30.20 17.50
CA GLY A 169 -9.69 31.00 16.92
C GLY A 169 -9.50 31.31 15.43
N PRO A 170 -10.37 32.15 14.85
CA PRO A 170 -10.26 32.57 13.45
C PRO A 170 -9.02 33.45 13.22
N ILE A 171 -8.44 33.37 12.02
CA ILE A 171 -7.35 34.26 11.58
C ILE A 171 -7.88 35.37 10.67
N ASP A 172 -7.22 36.52 10.67
CA ASP A 172 -7.45 37.55 9.65
C ASP A 172 -6.83 37.09 8.32
N GLU A 173 -7.67 36.75 7.34
CA GLU A 173 -7.22 36.29 6.01
C GLU A 173 -6.28 37.28 5.31
N ALA A 174 -6.39 38.59 5.59
CA ALA A 174 -5.51 39.61 5.04
C ALA A 174 -4.06 39.49 5.51
N THR A 175 -3.81 38.72 6.57
CA THR A 175 -2.49 38.53 7.19
C THR A 175 -1.83 37.20 6.86
N ILE A 176 -2.54 36.34 6.12
CA ILE A 176 -1.97 35.08 5.63
C ILE A 176 -0.97 35.43 4.53
N VAL A 177 0.32 35.28 4.84
CA VAL A 177 1.37 35.27 3.82
C VAL A 177 1.19 33.99 3.01
N LYS A 178 0.33 34.04 1.99
CA LYS A 178 0.26 32.98 0.98
C LYS A 178 1.61 32.97 0.27
N PRO A 179 2.39 31.86 0.34
CA PRO A 179 3.55 31.73 -0.54
C PRO A 179 3.07 32.01 -1.95
N ALA A 180 3.82 32.81 -2.72
CA ALA A 180 3.61 32.82 -4.17
C ALA A 180 3.72 31.36 -4.59
N VAL A 181 2.58 30.77 -4.97
CA VAL A 181 2.56 29.42 -5.50
C VAL A 181 3.39 29.55 -6.76
N ALA A 182 4.65 29.12 -6.69
CA ALA A 182 5.33 28.65 -7.87
C ALA A 182 4.49 27.46 -8.28
N THR A 183 3.48 27.72 -9.12
CA THR A 183 2.95 26.73 -10.02
C THR A 183 4.17 26.34 -10.85
N ALA A 184 4.93 25.38 -10.34
CA ALA A 184 5.51 24.38 -11.20
C ALA A 184 4.32 23.62 -11.78
N ALA A 185 3.57 24.32 -12.64
CA ALA A 185 2.87 23.73 -13.74
C ALA A 185 3.99 23.00 -14.48
N VAL A 186 4.14 21.72 -14.18
CA VAL A 186 4.47 20.78 -15.22
C VAL A 186 3.47 21.12 -16.30
N GLN A 187 3.91 21.76 -17.40
CA GLN A 187 3.06 21.86 -18.57
C GLN A 187 2.72 20.41 -18.90
N PRO A 188 1.46 19.97 -18.70
CA PRO A 188 1.09 18.67 -19.18
C PRO A 188 1.31 18.72 -20.68
N ASN A 189 1.63 17.58 -21.29
CA ASN A 189 1.25 17.44 -22.69
C ASN A 189 -0.27 17.68 -22.72
N ALA A 190 -0.70 18.86 -23.19
CA ALA A 190 -2.05 19.38 -23.02
C ALA A 190 -3.10 18.42 -23.60
N ASP A 191 -2.69 17.58 -24.54
CA ASP A 191 -3.56 16.65 -25.25
C ASP A 191 -4.06 15.47 -24.39
N ALA A 192 -3.42 15.16 -23.26
CA ALA A 192 -3.79 14.00 -22.43
C ALA A 192 -4.52 14.35 -21.12
N ALA A 193 -4.33 15.56 -20.59
CA ALA A 193 -4.91 15.97 -19.32
C ALA A 193 -6.42 16.24 -19.44
N ASP A 194 -6.89 16.73 -20.59
CA ASP A 194 -8.30 17.05 -20.81
C ASP A 194 -8.97 16.13 -21.85
N ALA A 195 -8.38 14.96 -22.09
CA ALA A 195 -8.97 13.96 -22.97
C ALA A 195 -10.38 13.57 -22.45
N PRO A 196 -11.43 13.72 -23.25
CA PRO A 196 -12.78 13.29 -22.88
C PRO A 196 -12.79 11.81 -22.45
N LEU A 197 -13.54 11.46 -21.40
CA LEU A 197 -13.49 10.12 -20.79
C LEU A 197 -13.80 8.97 -21.78
N ASP A 198 -14.62 9.23 -22.79
CA ASP A 198 -14.97 8.30 -23.86
C ASP A 198 -13.77 7.99 -24.79
N THR A 199 -12.79 8.87 -24.88
CA THR A 199 -11.54 8.63 -25.64
C THR A 199 -10.55 7.72 -24.92
N LEU A 200 -10.73 7.51 -23.61
CA LEU A 200 -9.92 6.57 -22.84
C LEU A 200 -10.46 5.15 -23.08
N LEU A 201 -9.64 4.30 -23.68
CA LEU A 201 -10.05 2.98 -24.18
C LEU A 201 -9.65 1.85 -23.24
N ASN A 202 -8.65 2.07 -22.38
CA ASN A 202 -8.16 1.05 -21.46
C ASN A 202 -7.55 1.64 -20.19
N LEU A 203 -7.24 0.77 -19.23
CA LEU A 203 -6.76 1.22 -17.91
C LEU A 203 -5.36 1.84 -17.93
N THR A 204 -4.56 1.56 -18.98
CA THR A 204 -3.27 2.22 -19.19
C THR A 204 -3.47 3.69 -19.58
N ASP A 205 -4.52 4.00 -20.34
CA ASP A 205 -4.84 5.37 -20.73
C ASP A 205 -5.21 6.20 -19.49
N PHE A 206 -5.97 5.61 -18.56
CA PHE A 206 -6.26 6.22 -17.25
C PHE A 206 -5.02 6.41 -16.39
N GLU A 207 -4.11 5.43 -16.35
CA GLU A 207 -2.83 5.57 -15.64
C GLU A 207 -1.99 6.73 -16.23
N TYR A 208 -1.93 6.85 -17.55
CA TYR A 208 -1.23 7.94 -18.24
C TYR A 208 -1.90 9.31 -18.02
N ALA A 209 -3.22 9.39 -18.18
CA ALA A 209 -3.98 10.63 -17.94
C ALA A 209 -3.87 11.07 -16.46
N ALA A 210 -3.94 10.12 -15.52
CA ALA A 210 -3.77 10.41 -14.10
C ALA A 210 -2.36 10.94 -13.78
N ARG A 211 -1.31 10.46 -14.45
CA ARG A 211 0.06 10.99 -14.27
C ARG A 211 0.13 12.50 -14.54
N SER A 212 -0.62 12.99 -15.51
CA SER A 212 -0.64 14.40 -15.90
C SER A 212 -1.48 15.28 -14.96
N LYS A 213 -2.43 14.70 -14.21
CA LYS A 213 -3.29 15.44 -13.26
C LYS A 213 -2.81 15.39 -11.81
N LEU A 214 -2.18 14.28 -11.42
CA LEU A 214 -1.77 14.06 -10.03
C LEU A 214 -0.55 14.90 -9.66
N SER A 215 -0.54 15.42 -8.43
CA SER A 215 0.69 15.94 -7.85
C SER A 215 1.76 14.85 -7.79
N GLU A 216 3.03 15.23 -7.75
CA GLU A 216 4.14 14.26 -7.67
C GLU A 216 3.99 13.33 -6.46
N LYS A 217 3.57 13.88 -5.31
CA LYS A 217 3.28 13.14 -4.08
C LYS A 217 2.14 12.14 -4.26
N ALA A 218 1.01 12.55 -4.85
CA ALA A 218 -0.14 11.67 -5.09
C ALA A 218 0.22 10.54 -6.07
N TRP A 219 0.90 10.88 -7.18
CA TRP A 219 1.38 9.88 -8.13
C TRP A 219 2.35 8.88 -7.48
N ALA A 220 3.35 9.38 -6.76
CA ALA A 220 4.32 8.54 -6.07
C ALA A 220 3.64 7.60 -5.07
N TYR A 221 2.64 8.09 -4.35
CA TYR A 221 1.86 7.30 -3.41
C TYR A 221 1.06 6.18 -4.10
N TYR A 222 0.32 6.49 -5.16
CA TYR A 222 -0.52 5.51 -5.88
C TYR A 222 0.29 4.52 -6.74
N PHE A 223 1.26 5.03 -7.51
CA PHE A 223 1.98 4.24 -8.50
C PHE A 223 3.00 3.28 -7.88
N SER A 224 3.66 3.68 -6.78
CA SER A 224 4.77 2.91 -6.22
C SER A 224 4.38 1.49 -5.74
N GLY A 225 5.42 0.66 -5.63
CA GLY A 225 5.45 -0.66 -5.02
C GLY A 225 6.65 -0.77 -4.08
N ALA A 226 6.87 -1.96 -3.53
CA ALA A 226 8.02 -2.24 -2.68
C ALA A 226 9.30 -2.39 -3.52
N ASP A 227 10.41 -1.91 -2.96
CA ASP A 227 11.79 -2.11 -3.42
C ASP A 227 11.95 -1.94 -4.95
N ASP A 228 12.26 -3.03 -5.66
CA ASP A 228 12.59 -3.04 -7.09
C ASP A 228 11.36 -3.19 -7.99
N LEU A 229 10.15 -3.14 -7.43
CA LEU A 229 8.86 -3.29 -8.11
C LEU A 229 8.65 -4.66 -8.80
N ARG A 230 9.42 -5.69 -8.41
CA ARG A 230 9.38 -7.02 -9.06
C ARG A 230 8.02 -7.67 -8.93
N SER A 231 7.45 -7.72 -7.74
CA SER A 231 6.11 -8.29 -7.51
C SER A 231 5.03 -7.46 -8.19
N LYS A 232 5.19 -6.13 -8.25
CA LYS A 232 4.25 -5.25 -8.98
C LYS A 232 4.23 -5.59 -10.47
N GLU A 233 5.39 -5.75 -11.11
CA GLU A 233 5.51 -6.14 -12.52
C GLU A 233 5.02 -7.59 -12.74
N LEU A 234 5.38 -8.51 -11.84
CA LEU A 234 5.03 -9.92 -11.95
C LEU A 234 3.52 -10.16 -11.81
N ASN A 235 2.84 -9.40 -10.94
CA ASN A 235 1.38 -9.40 -10.83
C ASN A 235 0.69 -9.18 -12.19
N GLN A 236 1.25 -8.34 -13.05
CA GLN A 236 0.70 -8.06 -14.37
C GLN A 236 1.15 -9.09 -15.41
N THR A 237 2.46 -9.38 -15.46
CA THR A 237 3.04 -10.24 -16.51
C THR A 237 2.72 -11.73 -16.34
N ALA A 238 2.24 -12.16 -15.17
CA ALA A 238 1.78 -13.53 -14.98
C ALA A 238 0.51 -13.86 -15.79
N TYR A 239 -0.42 -12.91 -15.93
CA TYR A 239 -1.66 -13.12 -16.70
C TYR A 239 -1.39 -13.30 -18.19
N THR A 240 -0.37 -12.65 -18.75
CA THR A 240 -0.03 -12.76 -20.18
C THR A 240 0.52 -14.13 -20.58
N GLN A 241 0.86 -14.97 -19.59
CA GLN A 241 1.35 -16.34 -19.79
C GLN A 241 0.21 -17.38 -19.75
N ILE A 242 -1.02 -16.97 -19.46
CA ILE A 242 -2.21 -17.82 -19.48
C ILE A 242 -2.93 -17.62 -20.81
N LEU A 243 -3.03 -18.68 -21.60
CA LEU A 243 -3.68 -18.62 -22.90
C LEU A 243 -5.13 -19.08 -22.83
N PHE A 244 -6.02 -18.44 -23.58
CA PHE A 244 -7.39 -18.89 -23.73
C PHE A 244 -7.53 -20.09 -24.67
N ARG A 245 -8.59 -20.86 -24.47
CA ARG A 245 -9.00 -22.01 -25.28
C ARG A 245 -10.42 -21.77 -25.80
N PRO A 246 -10.59 -20.89 -26.80
CA PRO A 246 -11.91 -20.52 -27.30
C PRO A 246 -12.62 -21.70 -27.95
N ARG A 247 -13.95 -21.72 -27.84
CA ARG A 247 -14.85 -22.70 -28.45
C ARG A 247 -15.61 -22.04 -29.58
N VAL A 248 -15.71 -22.72 -30.72
CA VAL A 248 -16.43 -22.27 -31.91
C VAL A 248 -17.79 -22.98 -32.03
N PHE A 249 -18.70 -22.43 -32.84
CA PHE A 249 -20.08 -22.92 -33.01
C PHE A 249 -20.88 -22.97 -31.69
N VAL A 250 -20.70 -21.96 -30.83
CA VAL A 250 -21.49 -21.75 -29.60
C VAL A 250 -22.35 -20.50 -29.80
N ASP A 251 -23.64 -20.56 -29.45
CA ASP A 251 -24.49 -19.37 -29.43
C ASP A 251 -24.10 -18.45 -28.27
N VAL A 252 -23.53 -17.29 -28.63
CA VAL A 252 -23.07 -16.25 -27.71
C VAL A 252 -23.80 -14.92 -27.92
N THR A 253 -25.00 -14.97 -28.51
CA THR A 253 -25.88 -13.80 -28.67
C THR A 253 -26.21 -13.14 -27.32
N ARG A 254 -26.22 -13.93 -26.25
CA ARG A 254 -26.37 -13.46 -24.86
C ARG A 254 -25.06 -13.62 -24.09
N CYS A 255 -24.79 -12.66 -23.20
CA CYS A 255 -23.71 -12.73 -22.23
C CYS A 255 -24.18 -12.14 -20.90
N ASP A 256 -24.08 -12.92 -19.84
CA ASP A 256 -24.43 -12.51 -18.48
C ASP A 256 -23.18 -12.44 -17.61
N LEU A 257 -22.84 -11.22 -17.19
CA LEU A 257 -21.71 -10.99 -16.28
C LEU A 257 -22.09 -11.18 -14.82
N SER A 258 -23.39 -11.21 -14.48
CA SER A 258 -23.84 -11.14 -13.10
C SER A 258 -23.39 -12.33 -12.26
N THR A 259 -23.19 -12.06 -10.97
CA THR A 259 -22.79 -13.05 -9.98
C THR A 259 -23.15 -12.58 -8.57
N SER A 260 -22.64 -13.26 -7.55
CA SER A 260 -22.72 -12.80 -6.16
C SER A 260 -21.36 -12.84 -5.49
N LEU A 261 -21.10 -11.88 -4.60
CA LEU A 261 -19.92 -11.83 -3.75
C LEU A 261 -20.38 -11.91 -2.29
N LEU A 262 -20.07 -13.00 -1.60
CA LEU A 262 -20.65 -13.39 -0.30
C LEU A 262 -22.19 -13.39 -0.28
N GLY A 263 -22.79 -13.87 -1.37
CA GLY A 263 -24.25 -13.86 -1.56
C GLY A 263 -24.85 -12.47 -1.83
N ILE A 264 -24.05 -11.42 -1.88
CA ILE A 264 -24.50 -10.07 -2.26
C ILE A 264 -24.54 -10.00 -3.80
N PRO A 265 -25.68 -9.65 -4.42
CA PRO A 265 -25.77 -9.53 -5.86
C PRO A 265 -24.77 -8.50 -6.43
N ALA A 266 -24.10 -8.88 -7.52
CA ALA A 266 -23.16 -8.02 -8.24
C ALA A 266 -23.38 -8.13 -9.75
N ALA A 267 -23.27 -7.01 -10.46
CA ALA A 267 -23.41 -6.95 -11.91
C ALA A 267 -22.28 -7.68 -12.65
N SER A 268 -21.15 -7.90 -11.98
CA SER A 268 -19.99 -8.62 -12.49
C SER A 268 -19.09 -9.12 -11.35
N PRO A 269 -18.10 -9.99 -11.59
CA PRO A 269 -17.15 -10.44 -10.56
C PRO A 269 -16.07 -9.38 -10.26
N LEU A 270 -16.38 -8.09 -10.49
CA LEU A 270 -15.52 -6.97 -10.13
C LEU A 270 -15.84 -6.49 -8.71
N TYR A 271 -14.80 -6.05 -8.01
CA TYR A 271 -14.94 -5.20 -6.85
C TYR A 271 -13.79 -4.19 -6.79
N VAL A 272 -14.02 -3.05 -6.14
CA VAL A 272 -12.94 -2.12 -5.83
C VAL A 272 -12.28 -2.57 -4.53
N ALA A 273 -11.02 -2.96 -4.63
CA ALA A 273 -10.18 -3.38 -3.52
C ALA A 273 -9.85 -2.19 -2.59
N PRO A 274 -9.55 -2.43 -1.30
CA PRO A 274 -9.30 -1.35 -0.36
C PRO A 274 -8.05 -0.56 -0.76
N ALA A 275 -8.26 0.73 -1.03
CA ALA A 275 -7.22 1.67 -1.39
C ALA A 275 -7.44 2.96 -0.58
N ALA A 276 -6.42 3.34 0.17
CA ALA A 276 -6.44 4.49 1.07
C ALA A 276 -6.12 5.81 0.33
N MET A 277 -6.50 6.93 0.95
CA MET A 277 -6.13 8.28 0.57
C MET A 277 -6.66 8.75 -0.79
N ALA A 278 -7.88 8.37 -1.16
CA ALA A 278 -8.46 8.69 -2.47
C ALA A 278 -8.56 10.21 -2.73
N ARG A 279 -8.66 11.04 -1.67
CA ARG A 279 -8.67 12.52 -1.78
C ARG A 279 -7.36 13.13 -2.27
N LEU A 280 -6.26 12.37 -2.28
CA LEU A 280 -5.03 12.78 -3.00
C LEU A 280 -5.24 12.89 -4.51
N GLY A 281 -6.20 12.13 -5.05
CA GLY A 281 -6.49 12.08 -6.48
C GLY A 281 -7.62 13.00 -6.89
N HIS A 282 -8.67 13.09 -6.07
CA HIS A 282 -9.83 13.91 -6.35
C HIS A 282 -10.61 14.24 -5.07
N PRO A 283 -11.17 15.45 -4.91
CA PRO A 283 -11.87 15.86 -3.69
C PRO A 283 -13.04 14.96 -3.26
N SER A 284 -13.70 14.28 -4.22
CA SER A 284 -14.80 13.35 -3.93
C SER A 284 -14.36 12.08 -3.18
N GLY A 285 -13.06 11.77 -3.15
CA GLY A 285 -12.47 10.72 -2.33
C GLY A 285 -13.12 9.34 -2.49
N GLU A 286 -13.09 8.57 -1.41
CA GLU A 286 -13.65 7.22 -1.35
C GLU A 286 -15.18 7.20 -1.58
N ARG A 287 -15.89 8.30 -1.27
CA ARG A 287 -17.33 8.45 -1.58
C ARG A 287 -17.58 8.53 -3.09
N GLY A 288 -16.70 9.18 -3.85
CA GLY A 288 -16.77 9.20 -5.33
C GLY A 288 -16.68 7.79 -5.92
N ILE A 289 -15.79 6.96 -5.37
CA ILE A 289 -15.69 5.53 -5.71
C ILE A 289 -16.97 4.79 -5.32
N ALA A 290 -17.53 5.06 -4.13
CA ALA A 290 -18.78 4.45 -3.66
C ALA A 290 -19.96 4.72 -4.61
N ILE A 291 -20.08 5.96 -5.08
CA ILE A 291 -21.12 6.35 -6.05
C ILE A 291 -20.97 5.56 -7.35
N ALA A 292 -19.76 5.49 -7.90
CA ALA A 292 -19.49 4.73 -9.12
C ALA A 292 -19.81 3.24 -8.96
N CYS A 293 -19.38 2.64 -7.85
CA CYS A 293 -19.66 1.24 -7.53
C CYS A 293 -21.17 0.97 -7.43
N GLY A 294 -21.91 1.88 -6.79
CA GLY A 294 -23.36 1.79 -6.67
C GLY A 294 -24.10 1.86 -8.01
N ARG A 295 -23.68 2.78 -8.90
CA ARG A 295 -24.24 2.92 -10.25
C ARG A 295 -23.94 1.72 -11.16
N LYS A 296 -22.75 1.12 -11.00
CA LYS A 296 -22.31 -0.03 -11.81
C LYS A 296 -22.61 -1.39 -11.17
N GLY A 297 -23.25 -1.40 -10.00
CA GLY A 297 -23.65 -2.62 -9.30
C GLY A 297 -22.48 -3.51 -8.87
N ILE A 298 -21.34 -2.93 -8.49
CA ILE A 298 -20.18 -3.67 -7.96
C ILE A 298 -19.90 -3.29 -6.51
N LEU A 299 -19.15 -4.14 -5.79
CA LEU A 299 -18.79 -3.87 -4.39
C LEU A 299 -17.59 -2.92 -4.28
N GLN A 300 -17.59 -2.11 -3.21
CA GLN A 300 -16.40 -1.41 -2.73
C GLN A 300 -15.99 -1.98 -1.37
N VAL A 301 -14.72 -2.32 -1.22
CA VAL A 301 -14.10 -2.58 0.07
C VAL A 301 -13.39 -1.30 0.51
N VAL A 302 -13.84 -0.69 1.60
CA VAL A 302 -13.32 0.58 2.12
C VAL A 302 -12.09 0.33 2.99
N SER A 303 -11.02 1.11 2.81
CA SER A 303 -9.80 0.98 3.62
C SER A 303 -9.99 1.53 5.03
N ASN A 304 -9.35 0.88 6.03
CA ASN A 304 -9.19 1.42 7.38
C ASN A 304 -8.56 2.82 7.38
N ASN A 305 -7.69 3.08 6.40
CA ASN A 305 -6.91 4.30 6.28
C ASN A 305 -7.45 5.21 5.15
N ALA A 306 -8.75 5.13 4.87
CA ALA A 306 -9.40 6.03 3.93
C ALA A 306 -9.22 7.51 4.33
N SER A 307 -9.20 8.41 3.34
CA SER A 307 -9.16 9.87 3.57
C SER A 307 -10.50 10.46 4.01
N MET A 308 -11.54 9.64 4.12
CA MET A 308 -12.89 10.02 4.57
C MET A 308 -13.32 9.10 5.72
N THR A 309 -14.26 9.55 6.53
CA THR A 309 -14.81 8.71 7.61
C THR A 309 -15.67 7.58 7.03
N VAL A 310 -15.80 6.47 7.77
CA VAL A 310 -16.57 5.30 7.33
C VAL A 310 -18.04 5.61 7.11
N GLU A 311 -18.58 6.59 7.83
CA GLU A 311 -19.96 7.09 7.71
C GLU A 311 -20.14 7.96 6.47
N GLU A 312 -19.22 8.90 6.20
CA GLU A 312 -19.29 9.77 5.01
C GLU A 312 -19.23 8.99 3.70
N ILE A 313 -18.45 7.91 3.67
CA ILE A 313 -18.26 7.08 2.46
C ILE A 313 -19.55 6.35 2.09
N VAL A 314 -20.25 5.83 3.09
CA VAL A 314 -21.47 5.03 2.87
C VAL A 314 -22.74 5.85 2.97
N ASP A 315 -22.65 7.16 3.22
CA ASP A 315 -23.80 8.04 3.26
C ASP A 315 -24.49 8.15 1.88
N SER A 316 -25.82 8.21 1.88
CA SER A 316 -26.66 8.36 0.69
C SER A 316 -26.33 7.35 -0.43
N PRO A 317 -26.75 6.08 -0.27
CA PRO A 317 -26.40 5.02 -1.22
C PRO A 317 -27.06 5.30 -2.57
N VAL A 318 -26.45 4.85 -3.67
CA VAL A 318 -27.10 4.95 -4.98
C VAL A 318 -28.34 4.07 -5.07
N THR A 319 -28.30 2.89 -4.42
CA THR A 319 -29.45 1.99 -4.32
C THR A 319 -29.62 1.51 -2.87
N PRO A 320 -30.85 1.21 -2.42
CA PRO A 320 -31.07 0.68 -1.06
C PRO A 320 -30.33 -0.63 -0.77
N ALA A 321 -30.03 -1.43 -1.80
CA ALA A 321 -29.33 -2.71 -1.69
C ALA A 321 -27.80 -2.58 -1.76
N GLN A 322 -27.26 -1.38 -2.01
CA GLN A 322 -25.82 -1.17 -2.09
C GLN A 322 -25.14 -1.58 -0.78
N ALA A 323 -24.05 -2.34 -0.91
CA ALA A 323 -23.31 -2.91 0.21
C ALA A 323 -21.81 -2.62 0.10
N TRP A 324 -21.15 -2.63 1.25
CA TRP A 324 -19.71 -2.37 1.36
C TRP A 324 -19.02 -3.46 2.18
N GLY A 325 -17.75 -3.70 1.86
CA GLY A 325 -16.82 -4.35 2.76
C GLY A 325 -16.01 -3.32 3.54
N PHE A 326 -15.57 -3.63 4.76
CA PHE A 326 -14.63 -2.79 5.49
C PHE A 326 -13.31 -3.52 5.70
N GLN A 327 -12.22 -2.96 5.21
CA GLN A 327 -10.89 -3.48 5.45
C GLN A 327 -10.39 -3.00 6.82
N LEU A 328 -9.95 -3.94 7.65
CA LEU A 328 -9.42 -3.69 8.99
C LEU A 328 -7.90 -3.81 8.98
N TYR A 329 -7.22 -2.81 9.55
CA TYR A 329 -5.88 -2.93 10.10
C TYR A 329 -6.00 -2.95 11.62
N VAL A 330 -5.63 -4.08 12.24
CA VAL A 330 -5.60 -4.16 13.70
C VAL A 330 -4.53 -3.20 14.22
N GLN A 331 -4.88 -2.40 15.21
CA GLN A 331 -3.99 -1.43 15.84
C GLN A 331 -3.35 -2.04 17.07
N ASP A 332 -2.12 -1.65 17.40
CA ASP A 332 -1.41 -2.05 18.64
C ASP A 332 -2.30 -1.84 19.86
N GLN A 333 -2.95 -0.68 19.91
CA GLN A 333 -4.01 -0.38 20.87
C GLN A 333 -5.33 -0.98 20.36
N ARG A 334 -5.63 -2.22 20.77
CA ARG A 334 -6.81 -2.97 20.32
C ARG A 334 -8.14 -2.24 20.51
N ASP A 335 -8.26 -1.40 21.54
CA ASP A 335 -9.45 -0.58 21.77
C ASP A 335 -9.78 0.36 20.60
N LYS A 336 -8.77 0.86 19.88
CA LYS A 336 -8.98 1.67 18.67
C LYS A 336 -9.63 0.84 17.57
N SER A 337 -9.20 -0.41 17.38
CA SER A 337 -9.83 -1.33 16.43
C SER A 337 -11.25 -1.69 16.85
N LEU A 338 -11.51 -1.91 18.16
CA LEU A 338 -12.86 -2.16 18.67
C LEU A 338 -13.78 -0.95 18.44
N ALA A 339 -13.30 0.27 18.69
CA ALA A 339 -14.05 1.49 18.44
C ALA A 339 -14.38 1.67 16.95
N MET A 340 -13.41 1.40 16.06
CA MET A 340 -13.65 1.44 14.62
C MET A 340 -14.68 0.40 14.17
N LEU A 341 -14.58 -0.85 14.63
CA LEU A 341 -15.55 -1.90 14.30
C LEU A 341 -16.97 -1.53 14.74
N ARG A 342 -17.13 -0.94 15.94
CA ARG A 342 -18.44 -0.45 16.40
C ARG A 342 -19.02 0.64 15.48
N ARG A 343 -18.18 1.58 15.02
CA ARG A 343 -18.60 2.62 14.06
C ARG A 343 -19.03 2.02 12.73
N VAL A 344 -18.23 1.10 12.19
CA VAL A 344 -18.51 0.36 10.95
C VAL A 344 -19.84 -0.37 11.06
N GLU A 345 -20.06 -1.16 12.12
CA GLU A 345 -21.32 -1.88 12.33
C GLU A 345 -22.52 -0.95 12.52
N ALA A 346 -22.35 0.18 13.23
CA ALA A 346 -23.41 1.15 13.49
C ALA A 346 -24.00 1.76 12.21
N THR A 347 -23.25 1.78 11.11
CA THR A 347 -23.79 2.23 9.80
C THR A 347 -24.85 1.27 9.22
N GLY A 348 -24.84 0.00 9.61
CA GLY A 348 -25.68 -1.07 9.04
C GLY A 348 -25.39 -1.43 7.57
N ARG A 349 -24.39 -0.79 6.94
CA ARG A 349 -24.12 -0.87 5.49
C ARG A 349 -22.93 -1.75 5.14
N TYR A 350 -21.95 -1.83 6.02
CA TYR A 350 -20.85 -2.77 5.87
C TYR A 350 -21.34 -4.18 6.18
N LYS A 351 -21.09 -5.12 5.27
CA LYS A 351 -21.62 -6.49 5.32
C LYS A 351 -20.58 -7.54 5.69
N PHE A 352 -19.30 -7.19 5.68
CA PHE A 352 -18.20 -8.07 6.05
C PHE A 352 -16.95 -7.25 6.38
N VAL A 353 -16.05 -7.85 7.16
CA VAL A 353 -14.74 -7.29 7.51
C VAL A 353 -13.65 -8.03 6.73
N VAL A 354 -12.74 -7.28 6.12
CA VAL A 354 -11.57 -7.78 5.40
C VAL A 354 -10.32 -7.53 6.25
N LEU A 355 -9.85 -8.54 6.97
CA LEU A 355 -8.64 -8.44 7.80
C LEU A 355 -7.40 -8.54 6.90
N THR A 356 -6.63 -7.45 6.81
CA THR A 356 -5.38 -7.43 6.00
C THR A 356 -4.21 -7.98 6.80
N LEU A 357 -3.51 -8.97 6.24
CA LEU A 357 -2.42 -9.72 6.88
C LEU A 357 -1.07 -9.62 6.14
N ASP A 358 -1.05 -9.11 4.91
CA ASP A 358 0.16 -9.03 4.05
C ASP A 358 1.06 -7.82 4.31
N ALA A 359 0.76 -7.02 5.34
CA ALA A 359 1.53 -5.83 5.70
C ALA A 359 1.63 -5.62 7.23
N PRO A 360 2.18 -6.60 7.99
CA PRO A 360 2.46 -6.42 9.42
C PRO A 360 3.54 -5.35 9.67
N VAL A 361 4.37 -5.10 8.66
CA VAL A 361 5.32 -3.98 8.59
C VAL A 361 5.15 -3.29 7.23
N PRO A 362 5.40 -1.96 7.14
CA PRO A 362 5.28 -1.26 5.87
C PRO A 362 6.36 -1.71 4.89
N GLY A 363 5.96 -2.04 3.65
CA GLY A 363 6.90 -2.24 2.56
C GLY A 363 7.63 -0.95 2.18
N LYS A 364 8.87 -1.06 1.69
CA LYS A 364 9.72 0.08 1.37
C LYS A 364 9.37 0.64 -0.01
N ARG A 365 8.60 1.72 -0.06
CA ARG A 365 8.11 2.31 -1.32
C ARG A 365 9.00 3.45 -1.78
N GLU A 366 10.13 3.15 -2.44
CA GLU A 366 11.20 4.14 -2.67
C GLU A 366 10.76 5.40 -3.43
N LEU A 367 9.86 5.28 -4.42
CA LEU A 367 9.34 6.44 -5.14
C LEU A 367 8.53 7.39 -4.21
N ASP A 368 7.77 6.82 -3.27
CA ASP A 368 7.00 7.55 -2.26
C ASP A 368 7.93 8.25 -1.24
N GLU A 369 9.02 7.58 -0.84
CA GLU A 369 10.03 8.17 0.04
C GLU A 369 10.81 9.31 -0.64
N ARG A 370 11.11 9.18 -1.94
CA ARG A 370 11.77 10.24 -2.72
C ARG A 370 10.88 11.45 -2.92
N ALA A 371 9.59 11.25 -3.22
CA ALA A 371 8.64 12.35 -3.40
C ALA A 371 8.46 13.19 -2.13
N LYS A 372 8.64 12.61 -0.93
CA LYS A 372 8.68 13.36 0.33
C LYS A 372 9.86 14.34 0.40
N ASN A 373 10.99 14.02 -0.25
CA ASN A 373 12.21 14.82 -0.22
C ASN A 373 12.27 15.86 -1.35
N ALA A 374 11.36 15.82 -2.33
CA ALA A 374 11.37 16.68 -3.52
C ALA A 374 10.75 18.07 -3.29
N GLY A 375 10.06 18.32 -2.18
CA GLY A 375 9.60 19.67 -1.83
C GLY A 375 10.74 20.52 -1.28
N ASN A 376 11.38 21.34 -2.12
CA ASN A 376 12.32 22.46 -1.82
C ASN A 376 13.07 22.48 -0.46
N LEU A 377 13.57 21.35 0.03
CA LEU A 377 14.24 21.26 1.32
C LEU A 377 15.49 20.37 1.22
N THR A 378 16.63 21.04 1.00
CA THR A 378 17.94 20.47 1.30
C THR A 378 18.04 20.27 2.81
N LEU A 379 18.06 19.01 3.27
CA LEU A 379 18.39 18.66 4.64
C LEU A 379 19.91 18.84 4.84
N THR A 380 20.36 20.06 5.13
CA THR A 380 21.68 20.25 5.73
C THR A 380 21.59 19.84 7.19
N SER A 381 22.10 18.64 7.48
CA SER A 381 22.33 18.22 8.86
C SER A 381 23.41 19.12 9.45
N SER A 382 23.00 20.04 10.33
CA SER A 382 23.93 20.72 11.22
C SER A 382 23.43 20.57 12.66
N VAL A 383 24.29 19.91 13.44
CA VAL A 383 24.34 19.84 14.91
C VAL A 383 23.33 18.90 15.60
N GLY A 384 23.87 17.86 16.26
CA GLY A 384 23.19 17.13 17.33
C GLY A 384 23.52 15.64 17.39
N THR A 385 24.62 15.27 18.05
CA THR A 385 24.94 13.91 18.46
C THR A 385 23.92 13.40 19.49
N GLY A 386 23.01 12.54 19.05
CA GLY A 386 22.07 11.85 19.93
C GLY A 386 21.36 10.73 19.18
N THR A 387 21.42 9.50 19.70
CA THR A 387 20.81 8.30 19.13
C THR A 387 19.29 8.38 19.20
N GLY A 388 18.67 9.07 18.23
CA GLY A 388 17.24 9.07 17.98
C GLY A 388 17.01 8.79 16.50
N ALA A 389 16.62 7.56 16.16
CA ALA A 389 16.31 7.20 14.79
C ALA A 389 15.15 8.06 14.28
N VAL A 390 15.45 9.04 13.44
CA VAL A 390 14.47 9.84 12.73
C VAL A 390 13.64 8.89 11.86
N ALA A 391 12.31 8.89 12.00
CA ALA A 391 11.43 8.18 11.09
C ALA A 391 11.54 8.79 9.67
N THR A 392 12.46 8.26 8.87
CA THR A 392 12.58 8.48 7.43
C THR A 392 11.58 7.58 6.72
N GLY A 393 10.86 8.11 5.73
CA GLY A 393 9.89 7.35 4.93
C GLY A 393 8.72 8.19 4.42
N GLY A 394 8.11 7.76 3.31
CA GLY A 394 7.00 8.43 2.63
C GLY A 394 5.64 8.19 3.32
N LEU A 395 4.57 8.67 2.68
CA LEU A 395 3.19 8.57 3.19
C LEU A 395 2.77 7.12 3.47
N GLY A 396 3.33 6.15 2.75
CA GLY A 396 3.05 4.73 3.00
C GLY A 396 3.46 4.28 4.36
N LYS A 397 4.71 4.58 4.72
CA LYS A 397 5.24 4.20 6.03
C LYS A 397 4.47 4.88 7.16
N ALA A 398 4.07 6.14 6.97
CA ALA A 398 3.28 6.90 7.94
C ALA A 398 1.93 6.26 8.26
N LEU A 399 1.23 5.70 7.27
CA LEU A 399 -0.08 5.07 7.46
C LEU A 399 -0.04 3.73 8.22
N PHE A 400 1.14 3.16 8.46
CA PHE A 400 1.32 1.92 9.24
C PHE A 400 1.74 2.17 10.69
N VAL A 401 1.92 3.43 11.09
CA VAL A 401 2.27 3.75 12.48
C VAL A 401 1.12 3.32 13.40
N GLY A 402 1.42 2.43 14.35
CA GLY A 402 0.44 1.86 15.29
C GLY A 402 -0.31 0.64 14.77
N THR A 403 0.02 0.13 13.57
CA THR A 403 -0.51 -1.14 13.06
C THR A 403 0.18 -2.32 13.72
N ALA A 404 -0.63 -3.28 14.18
CA ALA A 404 -0.21 -4.48 14.88
C ALA A 404 0.59 -5.44 13.98
N ALA A 405 1.81 -5.76 14.41
CA ALA A 405 2.68 -6.75 13.75
C ALA A 405 2.62 -8.15 14.41
N ASP A 406 1.85 -8.30 15.51
CA ASP A 406 1.79 -9.49 16.37
C ASP A 406 0.57 -10.38 16.08
N LEU A 407 -0.04 -10.27 14.91
CA LEU A 407 -1.24 -11.04 14.57
C LEU A 407 -0.90 -12.52 14.33
N THR A 408 -1.70 -13.41 14.93
CA THR A 408 -1.52 -14.87 14.84
C THR A 408 -2.85 -15.57 14.59
N TRP A 409 -2.80 -16.75 13.97
CA TRP A 409 -3.97 -17.63 13.82
C TRP A 409 -4.63 -17.98 15.15
N LYS A 410 -3.81 -18.14 16.20
CA LYS A 410 -4.26 -18.58 17.54
C LYS A 410 -5.05 -17.50 18.26
N ASP A 411 -4.59 -16.26 18.23
CA ASP A 411 -5.11 -15.21 19.12
C ASP A 411 -5.99 -14.20 18.37
N THR A 412 -5.66 -13.87 17.11
CA THR A 412 -6.33 -12.78 16.38
C THR A 412 -7.76 -13.13 15.96
N LEU A 413 -8.00 -14.34 15.43
CA LEU A 413 -9.34 -14.73 14.98
C LEU A 413 -10.35 -14.87 16.13
N PRO A 414 -10.03 -15.51 17.27
CA PRO A 414 -10.93 -15.53 18.42
C PRO A 414 -11.26 -14.12 18.93
N TRP A 415 -10.26 -13.25 19.03
CA TRP A 415 -10.47 -11.85 19.43
C TRP A 415 -11.40 -11.11 18.45
N LEU A 416 -11.14 -11.20 17.14
CA LEU A 416 -11.94 -10.50 16.14
C LEU A 416 -13.39 -10.99 16.13
N ARG A 417 -13.61 -12.31 16.27
CA ARG A 417 -14.97 -12.88 16.36
C ARG A 417 -15.72 -12.51 17.63
N ALA A 418 -15.00 -12.22 18.72
CA ALA A 418 -15.61 -11.65 19.92
C ALA A 418 -15.99 -10.17 19.70
N ALA A 419 -15.21 -9.45 18.89
CA ALA A 419 -15.39 -8.03 18.61
C ALA A 419 -16.49 -7.69 17.60
N THR A 420 -16.75 -8.56 16.61
CA THR A 420 -17.73 -8.32 15.53
C THR A 420 -18.54 -9.56 15.20
N LYS A 421 -19.77 -9.35 14.70
CA LYS A 421 -20.61 -10.42 14.11
C LYS A 421 -20.56 -10.46 12.59
N LEU A 422 -19.89 -9.50 11.96
CA LEU A 422 -19.74 -9.48 10.51
C LEU A 422 -18.88 -10.67 10.06
N PRO A 423 -19.19 -11.28 8.90
CA PRO A 423 -18.35 -12.28 8.25
C PRO A 423 -16.91 -11.76 8.04
N ILE A 424 -15.92 -12.62 8.23
CA ILE A 424 -14.51 -12.27 8.12
C ILE A 424 -13.94 -12.81 6.81
N ILE A 425 -13.28 -11.95 6.05
CA ILE A 425 -12.42 -12.30 4.91
C ILE A 425 -10.96 -12.05 5.30
N LEU A 426 -10.06 -12.97 5.00
CA LEU A 426 -8.62 -12.76 5.22
C LEU A 426 -7.96 -12.30 3.93
N LYS A 427 -7.43 -11.06 3.91
CA LYS A 427 -6.73 -10.49 2.76
C LYS A 427 -5.22 -10.59 2.94
N GLY A 428 -4.53 -10.93 1.87
CA GLY A 428 -3.06 -11.02 1.85
C GLY A 428 -2.55 -12.45 1.95
N VAL A 429 -3.43 -13.43 1.70
CA VAL A 429 -3.06 -14.85 1.61
C VAL A 429 -2.18 -15.04 0.38
N GLN A 430 -0.98 -15.59 0.57
CA GLN A 430 0.02 -15.74 -0.49
C GLN A 430 0.48 -17.20 -0.69
N THR A 431 -0.03 -18.12 0.13
CA THR A 431 0.30 -19.56 0.08
C THR A 431 -1.00 -20.40 0.08
N TRP A 432 -0.93 -21.63 -0.44
CA TRP A 432 -2.07 -22.54 -0.38
C TRP A 432 -2.29 -23.11 1.04
N GLU A 433 -1.24 -23.19 1.84
CA GLU A 433 -1.26 -23.60 3.25
C GLU A 433 -2.14 -22.67 4.07
N ASP A 434 -1.92 -21.35 3.94
CA ASP A 434 -2.72 -20.34 4.65
C ASP A 434 -4.17 -20.31 4.16
N ALA A 435 -4.40 -20.55 2.86
CA ALA A 435 -5.76 -20.66 2.32
C ALA A 435 -6.50 -21.89 2.88
N LYS A 436 -5.79 -23.01 3.03
CA LYS A 436 -6.33 -24.21 3.67
C LYS A 436 -6.69 -23.94 5.13
N LEU A 437 -5.76 -23.36 5.90
CA LEU A 437 -6.00 -23.00 7.30
C LEU A 437 -7.20 -22.06 7.43
N ALA A 438 -7.27 -21.00 6.60
CA ALA A 438 -8.39 -20.08 6.56
C ALA A 438 -9.74 -20.81 6.40
N SER A 439 -9.81 -21.82 5.52
CA SER A 439 -11.03 -22.61 5.27
C SER A 439 -11.46 -23.51 6.43
N GLU A 440 -10.60 -23.71 7.43
CA GLU A 440 -10.86 -24.55 8.61
C GLU A 440 -11.28 -23.71 9.82
N HIS A 441 -11.08 -22.40 9.79
CA HIS A 441 -11.44 -21.50 10.88
C HIS A 441 -12.90 -21.03 10.78
N ALA A 442 -13.69 -21.38 11.80
CA ALA A 442 -15.07 -20.92 11.92
C ALA A 442 -15.14 -19.38 11.94
N GLY A 443 -16.04 -18.80 11.14
CA GLY A 443 -16.25 -17.35 11.01
C GLY A 443 -15.46 -16.70 9.86
N VAL A 444 -14.47 -17.40 9.30
CA VAL A 444 -13.84 -17.01 8.03
C VAL A 444 -14.73 -17.50 6.89
N VAL A 445 -15.21 -16.58 6.07
CA VAL A 445 -16.12 -16.88 4.93
C VAL A 445 -15.43 -16.71 3.58
N GLY A 446 -14.22 -16.14 3.57
CA GLY A 446 -13.46 -15.94 2.35
C GLY A 446 -12.01 -15.57 2.57
N VAL A 447 -11.25 -15.60 1.50
CA VAL A 447 -9.89 -15.06 1.42
C VAL A 447 -9.75 -14.15 0.21
N VAL A 448 -8.91 -13.12 0.32
CA VAL A 448 -8.38 -12.37 -0.83
C VAL A 448 -6.92 -12.77 -0.99
N VAL A 449 -6.64 -13.51 -2.06
CA VAL A 449 -5.28 -13.86 -2.47
C VAL A 449 -4.63 -12.61 -3.08
N SER A 450 -3.60 -12.10 -2.41
CA SER A 450 -3.07 -10.76 -2.64
C SER A 450 -1.66 -10.63 -2.09
N ASN A 451 -0.80 -9.86 -2.76
CA ASN A 451 0.48 -9.37 -2.24
C ASN A 451 0.47 -7.84 -2.08
N HIS A 452 -0.70 -7.29 -1.75
CA HIS A 452 -0.95 -5.86 -1.62
C HIS A 452 -0.68 -5.06 -2.91
N GLY A 453 -0.84 -5.69 -4.07
CA GLY A 453 -0.51 -5.09 -5.37
C GLY A 453 0.99 -4.77 -5.51
N GLY A 454 1.85 -5.60 -4.91
CA GLY A 454 3.31 -5.47 -4.90
C GLY A 454 3.81 -4.34 -4.00
N ARG A 455 3.12 -4.05 -2.89
CA ARG A 455 3.45 -2.96 -1.94
C ARG A 455 3.92 -3.46 -0.57
N GLY A 456 3.76 -4.75 -0.29
CA GLY A 456 4.27 -5.41 0.92
C GLY A 456 5.67 -5.94 0.70
N LEU A 457 5.80 -7.27 0.62
CA LEU A 457 7.04 -7.96 0.29
C LEU A 457 7.32 -7.91 -1.22
N ASP A 458 8.46 -7.38 -1.64
CA ASP A 458 8.92 -7.53 -3.04
C ASP A 458 9.49 -8.94 -3.28
N THR A 459 9.44 -9.41 -4.52
CA THR A 459 9.68 -10.81 -4.94
C THR A 459 8.65 -11.84 -4.43
N ALA A 460 7.59 -11.40 -3.75
CA ALA A 460 6.41 -12.20 -3.49
C ALA A 460 5.72 -12.67 -4.80
N PRO A 461 5.14 -13.88 -4.83
CA PRO A 461 4.47 -14.41 -6.01
C PRO A 461 3.22 -13.60 -6.36
N PRO A 462 2.80 -13.61 -7.64
CA PRO A 462 1.54 -13.03 -8.05
C PRO A 462 0.36 -13.88 -7.59
N ALA A 463 -0.79 -13.25 -7.31
CA ALA A 463 -1.96 -13.93 -6.76
C ALA A 463 -2.42 -15.15 -7.61
N VAL A 464 -2.24 -15.09 -8.94
CA VAL A 464 -2.59 -16.18 -9.84
C VAL A 464 -1.73 -17.44 -9.63
N TYR A 465 -0.50 -17.32 -9.13
CA TYR A 465 0.33 -18.49 -8.81
C TYR A 465 -0.24 -19.20 -7.59
N THR A 466 -0.49 -18.45 -6.52
CA THR A 466 -1.15 -18.97 -5.31
C THR A 466 -2.52 -19.59 -5.64
N LEU A 467 -3.31 -19.01 -6.55
CA LEU A 467 -4.58 -19.58 -6.98
C LEU A 467 -4.41 -20.96 -7.67
N LEU A 468 -3.39 -21.11 -8.50
CA LEU A 468 -3.06 -22.39 -9.15
C LEU A 468 -2.55 -23.42 -8.13
N GLU A 469 -1.74 -22.99 -7.15
CA GLU A 469 -1.30 -23.84 -6.03
C GLU A 469 -2.48 -24.31 -5.19
N MET A 470 -3.40 -23.41 -4.82
CA MET A 470 -4.63 -23.75 -4.09
C MET A 470 -5.45 -24.80 -4.85
N ARG A 471 -5.59 -24.65 -6.16
CA ARG A 471 -6.28 -25.62 -6.99
C ARG A 471 -5.60 -26.99 -7.00
N ARG A 472 -4.27 -27.00 -6.97
CA ARG A 472 -3.48 -28.24 -7.02
C ARG A 472 -3.44 -28.97 -5.69
N TYR A 473 -3.24 -28.24 -4.59
CA TYR A 473 -2.91 -28.83 -3.28
C TYR A 473 -4.06 -28.75 -2.26
N CYS A 474 -5.01 -27.83 -2.42
CA CYS A 474 -6.17 -27.72 -1.54
C CYS A 474 -7.48 -27.33 -2.26
N PRO A 475 -7.91 -28.04 -3.33
CA PRO A 475 -9.09 -27.68 -4.11
C PRO A 475 -10.40 -27.65 -3.30
N GLN A 476 -10.46 -28.31 -2.15
CA GLN A 476 -11.59 -28.28 -1.22
C GLN A 476 -11.88 -26.87 -0.67
N VAL A 477 -10.90 -25.95 -0.67
CA VAL A 477 -11.10 -24.57 -0.20
C VAL A 477 -12.22 -23.88 -0.99
N PHE A 478 -12.29 -24.10 -2.30
CA PHE A 478 -13.30 -23.51 -3.19
C PHE A 478 -14.74 -23.99 -2.93
N GLN A 479 -14.93 -25.00 -2.08
CA GLN A 479 -16.23 -25.50 -1.67
C GLN A 479 -16.64 -25.01 -0.26
N LYS A 480 -15.71 -24.42 0.49
CA LYS A 480 -15.91 -24.02 1.89
C LYS A 480 -16.05 -22.52 2.08
N ILE A 481 -15.24 -21.75 1.35
CA ILE A 481 -15.14 -20.30 1.47
C ILE A 481 -15.00 -19.67 0.09
N GLU A 482 -15.36 -18.38 -0.04
CA GLU A 482 -15.10 -17.65 -1.27
C GLU A 482 -13.61 -17.29 -1.41
N VAL A 483 -13.11 -17.34 -2.65
CA VAL A 483 -11.73 -16.97 -2.97
C VAL A 483 -11.74 -15.82 -3.96
N TRP A 484 -11.31 -14.66 -3.48
CA TRP A 484 -11.14 -13.45 -4.29
C TRP A 484 -9.65 -13.25 -4.58
N VAL A 485 -9.34 -12.48 -5.61
CA VAL A 485 -7.96 -12.11 -5.96
C VAL A 485 -7.88 -10.61 -6.23
N ASP A 486 -6.71 -10.01 -5.97
CA ASP A 486 -6.36 -8.68 -6.47
C ASP A 486 -4.89 -8.65 -6.93
N GLY A 487 -4.49 -7.51 -7.54
CA GLY A 487 -3.11 -7.24 -7.93
C GLY A 487 -2.83 -7.49 -9.42
N GLY A 488 -2.34 -6.46 -10.11
CA GLY A 488 -1.86 -6.58 -11.50
C GLY A 488 -2.94 -6.58 -12.58
N ILE A 489 -4.21 -6.57 -12.20
CA ILE A 489 -5.36 -6.61 -13.10
C ILE A 489 -5.47 -5.32 -13.90
N LYS A 490 -5.41 -5.42 -15.23
CA LYS A 490 -5.47 -4.29 -16.17
C LYS A 490 -6.45 -4.49 -17.33
N ARG A 491 -6.99 -5.69 -17.54
CA ARG A 491 -7.86 -6.02 -18.68
C ARG A 491 -9.08 -6.87 -18.31
N GLY A 492 -10.08 -6.84 -19.19
CA GLY A 492 -11.23 -7.73 -19.32
C GLY A 492 -10.89 -9.22 -19.21
N THR A 493 -9.75 -9.58 -19.78
CA THR A 493 -9.24 -10.94 -19.91
C THR A 493 -8.59 -11.49 -18.64
N ASP A 494 -8.21 -10.64 -17.69
CA ASP A 494 -7.62 -11.08 -16.44
C ASP A 494 -8.75 -11.73 -15.59
N VAL A 495 -8.60 -12.94 -15.04
CA VAL A 495 -9.68 -13.66 -14.34
C VAL A 495 -9.98 -13.01 -12.96
N VAL A 496 -11.25 -13.05 -12.47
CA VAL A 496 -11.85 -12.54 -11.18
C VAL A 496 -11.15 -11.33 -10.56
N LYS A 497 -11.81 -10.18 -10.36
CA LYS A 497 -11.04 -8.92 -10.33
C LYS A 497 -11.31 -7.98 -9.15
N GLY A 498 -10.33 -7.90 -8.24
CA GLY A 498 -10.13 -6.76 -7.37
C GLY A 498 -9.31 -5.66 -8.06
N ILE A 499 -9.93 -4.50 -8.31
CA ILE A 499 -9.24 -3.33 -8.84
C ILE A 499 -8.89 -2.33 -7.72
N GLY A 500 -7.62 -1.93 -7.64
CA GLY A 500 -7.15 -0.92 -6.67
C GLY A 500 -6.73 0.37 -7.36
N ARG A 501 -5.50 0.38 -7.92
CA ARG A 501 -4.92 1.55 -8.60
C ARG A 501 -5.78 2.10 -9.73
N ALA A 502 -6.42 1.22 -10.50
CA ALA A 502 -7.29 1.65 -11.60
C ALA A 502 -8.46 2.52 -11.13
N ALA A 503 -9.08 2.20 -9.99
CA ALA A 503 -10.15 3.03 -9.44
C ALA A 503 -9.59 4.39 -8.98
N LEU A 504 -8.41 4.42 -8.36
CA LEU A 504 -7.76 5.68 -7.97
C LEU A 504 -7.39 6.55 -9.17
N PHE A 505 -6.89 5.95 -10.25
CA PHE A 505 -6.57 6.68 -11.48
C PHE A 505 -7.83 7.17 -12.19
N GLY A 506 -8.87 6.33 -12.29
CA GLY A 506 -10.19 6.75 -12.78
C GLY A 506 -10.74 7.94 -12.00
N LEU A 507 -10.69 7.86 -10.67
CA LEU A 507 -11.10 8.94 -9.78
C LEU A 507 -10.29 10.22 -10.02
N SER A 508 -8.98 10.10 -10.18
CA SER A 508 -8.08 11.23 -10.43
C SER A 508 -8.34 11.92 -11.77
N VAL A 509 -8.78 11.16 -12.77
CA VAL A 509 -9.03 11.69 -14.12
C VAL A 509 -10.38 12.38 -14.24
N GLY A 510 -11.45 11.79 -13.67
CA GLY A 510 -12.82 12.27 -13.90
C GLY A 510 -13.77 12.09 -12.70
N GLY A 511 -13.26 12.04 -11.47
CA GLY A 511 -14.08 11.83 -10.29
C GLY A 511 -14.86 10.51 -10.37
N SER A 512 -16.11 10.48 -9.89
CA SER A 512 -16.94 9.27 -9.94
C SER A 512 -17.16 8.78 -11.37
N GLU A 513 -17.32 9.67 -12.34
CA GLU A 513 -17.54 9.31 -13.75
C GLU A 513 -16.31 8.64 -14.37
N GLY A 514 -15.11 9.05 -13.97
CA GLY A 514 -13.87 8.38 -14.37
C GLY A 514 -13.76 6.96 -13.80
N VAL A 515 -14.22 6.73 -12.56
CA VAL A 515 -14.30 5.37 -11.98
C VAL A 515 -15.36 4.54 -12.71
N GLU A 516 -16.52 5.12 -13.03
CA GLU A 516 -17.56 4.47 -13.82
C GLU A 516 -17.02 4.02 -15.19
N ARG A 517 -16.28 4.89 -15.88
CA ARG A 517 -15.68 4.55 -17.18
C ARG A 517 -14.65 3.43 -17.08
N VAL A 518 -13.82 3.41 -16.02
CA VAL A 518 -12.90 2.30 -15.74
C VAL A 518 -13.66 0.98 -15.59
N ILE A 519 -14.80 0.99 -14.89
CA ILE A 519 -15.65 -0.19 -14.69
C ILE A 519 -16.30 -0.62 -16.01
N ASP A 520 -16.81 0.33 -16.80
CA ASP A 520 -17.43 0.07 -18.11
C ASP A 520 -16.46 -0.60 -19.07
N ILE A 521 -15.23 -0.08 -19.20
CA ILE A 521 -14.18 -0.70 -20.02
C ILE A 521 -13.96 -2.16 -19.61
N LEU A 522 -13.85 -2.43 -18.31
CA LEU A 522 -13.66 -3.80 -17.84
C LEU A 522 -14.88 -4.69 -18.10
N HIS A 523 -16.10 -4.17 -17.98
CA HIS A 523 -17.33 -4.91 -18.32
C HIS A 523 -17.39 -5.21 -19.82
N GLU A 524 -17.11 -4.23 -20.67
CA GLU A 524 -17.05 -4.36 -22.14
C GLU A 524 -16.01 -5.41 -22.55
N GLU A 525 -14.79 -5.31 -22.04
CA GLU A 525 -13.71 -6.26 -22.34
C GLU A 525 -14.03 -7.67 -21.79
N MET A 526 -14.67 -7.81 -20.61
CA MET A 526 -15.12 -9.11 -20.08
C MET A 526 -16.20 -9.73 -20.96
N ALA A 527 -17.22 -8.96 -21.31
CA ALA A 527 -18.33 -9.42 -22.13
C ALA A 527 -17.86 -9.86 -23.51
N THR A 528 -16.88 -9.15 -24.07
CA THR A 528 -16.22 -9.52 -25.33
C THR A 528 -15.41 -10.82 -25.16
N CYS A 529 -14.60 -10.91 -24.10
CA CYS A 529 -13.79 -12.10 -23.81
C CYS A 529 -14.65 -13.37 -23.62
N ILE A 530 -15.72 -13.31 -22.83
CA ILE A 530 -16.63 -14.44 -22.58
C ILE A 530 -17.27 -14.94 -23.87
N ARG A 531 -17.77 -14.01 -24.70
CA ARG A 531 -18.36 -14.38 -25.99
C ARG A 531 -17.32 -15.00 -26.93
N LEU A 532 -16.13 -14.41 -27.04
CA LEU A 532 -15.04 -14.96 -27.87
C LEU A 532 -14.50 -16.29 -27.35
N LEU A 533 -14.61 -16.55 -26.05
CA LEU A 533 -14.31 -17.85 -25.45
C LEU A 533 -15.32 -18.94 -25.84
N GLY A 534 -16.50 -18.57 -26.32
CA GLY A 534 -17.61 -19.50 -26.51
C GLY A 534 -18.25 -19.87 -25.17
N ALA A 535 -18.40 -18.90 -24.27
CA ALA A 535 -19.16 -18.98 -23.04
C ALA A 535 -20.28 -17.92 -23.04
N ARG A 536 -21.29 -18.11 -22.19
CA ARG A 536 -22.48 -17.24 -22.11
C ARG A 536 -22.63 -16.55 -20.76
N SER A 537 -21.97 -17.03 -19.72
CA SER A 537 -22.02 -16.41 -18.41
C SER A 537 -20.77 -16.70 -17.57
N ILE A 538 -20.60 -15.94 -16.48
CA ILE A 538 -19.54 -16.19 -15.50
C ILE A 538 -19.58 -17.62 -14.94
N SER A 539 -20.79 -18.15 -14.70
CA SER A 539 -20.96 -19.49 -14.12
C SER A 539 -20.49 -20.63 -15.03
N GLU A 540 -20.32 -20.39 -16.33
CA GLU A 540 -19.78 -21.38 -17.26
C GLU A 540 -18.24 -21.45 -17.25
N LEU A 541 -17.57 -20.39 -16.76
CA LEU A 541 -16.11 -20.30 -16.81
C LEU A 541 -15.44 -21.36 -15.92
N GLY A 542 -14.34 -21.91 -16.43
CA GLY A 542 -13.54 -22.93 -15.74
C GLY A 542 -12.24 -23.24 -16.47
N MET A 543 -11.41 -24.13 -15.94
CA MET A 543 -10.05 -24.38 -16.49
C MET A 543 -10.02 -24.89 -17.91
N HIS A 544 -11.11 -25.48 -18.39
CA HIS A 544 -11.17 -25.96 -19.76
C HIS A 544 -11.10 -24.81 -20.79
N TYR A 545 -11.39 -23.57 -20.37
CA TYR A 545 -11.23 -22.35 -21.18
C TYR A 545 -9.83 -21.75 -21.15
N ILE A 546 -8.89 -22.29 -20.37
CA ILE A 546 -7.52 -21.76 -20.28
C ILE A 546 -6.45 -22.83 -20.41
N ASN A 547 -5.25 -22.39 -20.75
CA ASN A 547 -4.01 -23.14 -20.69
C ASN A 547 -3.00 -22.34 -19.86
N ALA A 548 -2.82 -22.74 -18.61
CA ALA A 548 -1.88 -22.13 -17.67
C ALA A 548 -0.55 -22.91 -17.57
N ARG A 549 -0.28 -23.87 -18.48
CA ARG A 549 0.87 -24.78 -18.39
C ARG A 549 2.22 -24.08 -18.38
N ALA A 550 2.32 -22.88 -18.97
CA ALA A 550 3.52 -22.07 -18.93
C ALA A 550 3.95 -21.68 -17.50
N LEU A 551 2.99 -21.61 -16.57
CA LEU A 551 3.22 -21.26 -15.18
C LEU A 551 3.63 -22.46 -14.32
N ASP A 552 3.33 -23.71 -14.72
CA ASP A 552 3.60 -24.90 -13.91
C ASP A 552 5.03 -25.01 -13.36
N PRO A 553 6.10 -24.66 -14.11
CA PRO A 553 7.47 -24.72 -13.59
C PRO A 553 7.83 -23.58 -12.63
N LEU A 554 6.98 -22.55 -12.53
CA LEU A 554 7.18 -21.36 -11.69
C LEU A 554 6.43 -21.46 -10.35
N LEU A 555 5.48 -22.39 -10.23
CA LEU A 555 4.76 -22.64 -8.99
C LEU A 555 5.62 -23.36 -7.97
N TRP A 556 5.42 -23.07 -6.69
CA TRP A 556 6.07 -23.82 -5.63
C TRP A 556 5.56 -25.28 -5.59
N ARG A 557 6.46 -26.20 -5.21
CA ARG A 557 6.18 -27.64 -5.18
C ARG A 557 6.72 -28.26 -3.89
N PRO A 558 5.86 -28.86 -3.06
CA PRO A 558 6.31 -29.52 -1.83
C PRO A 558 7.23 -30.72 -2.13
N GLU A 559 7.13 -31.32 -3.32
CA GLU A 559 7.99 -32.46 -3.68
C GLU A 559 9.46 -32.06 -3.92
N ASP A 560 9.72 -30.79 -4.28
CA ASP A 560 11.08 -30.29 -4.52
C ASP A 560 11.85 -30.13 -3.19
N ASP A 561 11.15 -29.83 -2.09
CA ASP A 561 11.74 -29.75 -0.75
C ASP A 561 12.18 -31.13 -0.22
N ILE A 562 11.45 -32.20 -0.54
CA ILE A 562 11.82 -33.58 -0.17
C ILE A 562 13.12 -34.01 -0.87
N LEU A 563 13.33 -33.56 -2.11
CA LEU A 563 14.56 -33.83 -2.87
C LEU A 563 15.73 -32.99 -2.35
N ALA A 564 15.48 -31.74 -1.94
CA ALA A 564 16.49 -30.88 -1.31
C ALA A 564 16.95 -31.46 0.04
N TYR A 565 16.02 -31.92 0.89
CA TYR A 565 16.35 -32.49 2.21
C TYR A 565 17.17 -33.79 2.12
N ARG A 566 16.93 -34.62 1.10
CA ARG A 566 17.74 -35.83 0.83
C ARG A 566 19.12 -35.53 0.27
N ALA A 567 19.31 -34.37 -0.36
CA ALA A 567 20.61 -33.93 -0.88
C ALA A 567 21.46 -33.25 0.21
N THR A 568 20.85 -32.50 1.13
CA THR A 568 21.54 -31.91 2.29
C THR A 568 21.82 -32.91 3.40
N ALA A 569 21.05 -34.00 3.54
CA ALA A 569 21.39 -35.10 4.46
C ALA A 569 22.59 -35.97 4.01
N LYS A 570 23.25 -35.60 2.90
CA LYS A 570 24.48 -36.24 2.38
C LYS A 570 25.67 -35.28 2.26
N LEU A 571 25.54 -34.06 2.78
CA LEU A 571 26.63 -33.11 3.05
C LEU A 571 26.80 -33.00 4.56
#